data_AF-A0A4Y2W799-F1
#
_entry.id   AF-A0A4Y2W799-F1
#
_cell.length_a   1.000
_cell.length_b   1.000
_cell.length_c   1.000
_cell.angle_alpha   90.00
_cell.angle_beta   90.00
_cell.angle_gamma   90.00
#
_symmetry.space_group_name_H-M   'P 1'
#
loop_
_entity.id
_entity.type
_entity.pdbx_description
1 polymer ?
#
loop_
_entity_poly.entity_id
_entity_poly.type
_entity_poly.pdbx_seq_one_letter_code
_entity_poly.pdbx_strand_id
1 'polypeptide(L)'
;MPDVHSYTKVFWTENPQSPTMNANTAAVTGIMSIGGGFSNMEEFFSALDIPSMSEKTFIKEQEKISDAWEVTALKEMELAVSEERSLAIQRGDVDSEGIPLLTVVVDGSWAKRSYKTNYASLSGVAAIVGLESKKVLFVGVRNKYCVMCQS
;
A
#
# COMPACT_ATOMS: atom_id res chain seq x y z
N MET A 1 -14.79 59.11 2.24
CA MET A 1 -14.31 57.92 1.48
C MET A 1 -14.40 56.74 2.44
N PRO A 2 -15.22 55.70 2.17
CA PRO A 2 -15.33 54.57 3.09
C PRO A 2 -14.19 53.57 2.85
N ASP A 3 -13.66 53.08 3.94
CA ASP A 3 -12.56 52.13 4.06
C ASP A 3 -13.04 50.71 3.69
N VAL A 4 -12.50 50.13 2.62
CA VAL A 4 -12.89 48.80 2.12
C VAL A 4 -12.10 47.76 2.91
N HIS A 5 -12.65 47.32 4.03
CA HIS A 5 -12.14 46.16 4.75
C HIS A 5 -12.42 44.90 3.91
N SER A 6 -11.41 44.42 3.16
CA SER A 6 -11.50 43.15 2.44
C SER A 6 -11.41 42.00 3.44
N TYR A 7 -12.53 41.33 3.69
CA TYR A 7 -12.56 40.09 4.46
C TYR A 7 -11.97 38.96 3.61
N THR A 8 -10.66 38.69 3.74
CA THR A 8 -10.03 37.53 3.12
C THR A 8 -10.44 36.28 3.90
N LYS A 9 -11.45 35.57 3.39
CA LYS A 9 -11.86 34.28 3.95
C LYS A 9 -10.84 33.23 3.49
N VAL A 10 -9.97 32.79 4.40
CA VAL A 10 -9.01 31.73 4.13
C VAL A 10 -9.75 30.39 4.20
N PHE A 11 -9.77 29.68 3.07
CA PHE A 11 -10.30 28.32 3.00
C PHE A 11 -9.13 27.35 3.10
N TRP A 12 -9.19 26.48 4.09
CA TRP A 12 -8.22 25.40 4.23
C TRP A 12 -8.78 24.15 3.54
N THR A 13 -7.95 23.48 2.75
CA THR A 13 -8.29 22.19 2.13
C THR A 13 -8.27 21.04 3.14
N GLU A 14 -7.62 21.25 4.30
CA GLU A 14 -7.49 20.27 5.38
C GLU A 14 -7.62 20.93 6.76
N ASN A 15 -7.84 20.13 7.79
CA ASN A 15 -7.95 20.62 9.16
C ASN A 15 -6.59 21.19 9.64
N PRO A 16 -6.49 22.50 9.97
CA PRO A 16 -5.24 23.13 10.40
C PRO A 16 -4.66 22.58 11.71
N GLN A 17 -5.47 21.85 12.48
CA GLN A 17 -5.08 21.26 13.77
C GLN A 17 -4.66 19.80 13.63
N SER A 18 -4.79 19.21 12.44
CA SER A 18 -4.33 17.84 12.20
C SER A 18 -2.80 17.78 12.16
N PRO A 19 -2.18 16.68 12.62
CA PRO A 19 -0.75 16.48 12.42
C PRO A 19 -0.46 16.48 10.92
N THR A 20 0.17 17.54 10.43
CA THR A 20 0.46 17.69 8.99
C THR A 20 1.54 16.69 8.60
N MET A 21 1.25 15.85 7.60
CA MET A 21 2.28 15.04 6.96
C MET A 21 3.33 15.96 6.33
N ASN A 22 4.61 15.61 6.48
CA ASN A 22 5.67 16.37 5.82
C ASN A 22 5.45 16.36 4.30
N ALA A 23 5.64 17.51 3.63
CA ALA A 23 5.44 17.67 2.19
C ALA A 23 6.20 16.62 1.35
N ASN A 24 7.42 16.25 1.75
CA ASN A 24 8.19 15.21 1.06
C ASN A 24 7.51 13.84 1.21
N THR A 25 7.12 13.47 2.43
CA THR A 25 6.39 12.22 2.68
C THR A 25 5.07 12.21 1.88
N ALA A 26 4.37 13.35 1.80
CA ALA A 26 3.12 13.47 1.05
C ALA A 26 3.33 13.30 -0.46
N ALA A 27 4.35 13.96 -1.03
CA ALA A 27 4.69 13.85 -2.45
C ALA A 27 5.08 12.40 -2.82
N VAL A 28 5.92 11.76 -2.01
CA VAL A 28 6.33 10.37 -2.21
C VAL A 28 5.14 9.40 -2.05
N THR A 29 4.30 9.62 -1.04
CA THR A 29 3.07 8.82 -0.85
C THR A 29 2.14 8.94 -2.07
N GLY A 30 1.97 10.15 -2.59
CA GLY A 30 1.13 10.41 -3.76
C GLY A 30 1.62 9.70 -5.00
N ILE A 31 2.93 9.82 -5.31
CA ILE A 31 3.48 9.16 -6.50
C ILE A 31 3.47 7.62 -6.37
N MET A 32 3.77 7.09 -5.19
CA MET A 32 3.75 5.64 -4.97
C MET A 32 2.33 5.07 -5.06
N SER A 33 1.33 5.82 -4.61
CA SER A 33 -0.08 5.42 -4.66
C SER A 33 -0.61 5.28 -6.09
N ILE A 34 -0.04 6.01 -7.05
CA ILE A 34 -0.35 5.87 -8.48
C ILE A 34 0.59 4.88 -9.20
N GLY A 35 1.45 4.18 -8.46
CA GLY A 35 2.42 3.23 -9.00
C GLY A 35 3.63 3.87 -9.70
N GLY A 36 3.89 5.16 -9.45
CA GLY A 36 5.05 5.87 -9.98
C GLY A 36 6.27 5.81 -9.07
N GLY A 37 7.45 6.04 -9.65
CA GLY A 37 8.73 6.14 -8.93
C GLY A 37 9.33 7.54 -8.96
N PHE A 38 10.61 7.65 -8.56
CA PHE A 38 11.35 8.92 -8.52
C PHE A 38 11.26 9.70 -9.83
N SER A 39 11.53 9.05 -10.98
CA SER A 39 11.50 9.72 -12.28
C SER A 39 10.12 10.29 -12.63
N ASN A 40 9.04 9.62 -12.24
CA ASN A 40 7.69 10.14 -12.48
C ASN A 40 7.38 11.35 -11.60
N MET A 41 7.86 11.36 -10.36
CA MET A 41 7.73 12.53 -9.48
C MET A 41 8.56 13.70 -10.00
N GLU A 42 9.80 13.46 -10.41
CA GLU A 42 10.68 14.49 -10.99
C GLU A 42 10.07 15.10 -12.26
N GLU A 43 9.52 14.29 -13.15
CA GLU A 43 8.81 14.74 -14.34
C GLU A 43 7.58 15.60 -13.97
N PHE A 44 6.78 15.14 -13.01
CA PHE A 44 5.59 15.87 -12.56
C PHE A 44 5.95 17.24 -11.95
N PHE A 45 6.98 17.29 -11.12
CA PHE A 45 7.44 18.53 -10.50
C PHE A 45 8.05 19.48 -11.54
N SER A 46 8.80 18.95 -12.50
CA SER A 46 9.36 19.73 -13.61
C SER A 46 8.28 20.36 -14.49
N ALA A 47 7.19 19.63 -14.76
CA ALA A 47 6.06 20.14 -15.53
C ALA A 47 5.33 21.31 -14.83
N LEU A 48 5.44 21.39 -13.50
CA LEU A 48 4.88 22.47 -12.68
C LEU A 48 5.86 23.59 -12.38
N ASP A 49 7.11 23.51 -12.87
CA ASP A 49 8.22 24.43 -12.53
C ASP A 49 8.49 24.47 -11.01
N ILE A 50 8.34 23.32 -10.34
CA ILE A 50 8.62 23.15 -8.90
C ILE A 50 9.91 22.36 -8.73
N PRO A 51 10.86 22.79 -7.89
CA PRO A 51 12.06 22.00 -7.58
C PRO A 51 11.69 20.65 -6.96
N SER A 52 12.17 19.56 -7.58
CA SER A 52 12.03 18.21 -7.05
C SER A 52 13.01 17.95 -5.91
N MET A 53 12.67 17.03 -5.01
CA MET A 53 13.62 16.52 -4.01
C MET A 53 14.70 15.65 -4.67
N SER A 54 15.83 15.47 -4.00
CA SER A 54 16.87 14.56 -4.48
C SER A 54 16.42 13.09 -4.43
N GLU A 55 16.96 12.25 -5.31
CA GLU A 55 16.71 10.80 -5.31
C GLU A 55 17.02 10.15 -3.96
N LYS A 56 18.11 10.59 -3.29
CA LYS A 56 18.46 10.11 -1.96
C LYS A 56 17.38 10.42 -0.91
N THR A 57 16.78 11.61 -0.99
CA THR A 57 15.67 11.99 -0.11
C THR A 57 14.42 11.17 -0.44
N PHE A 58 14.15 10.97 -1.73
CA PHE A 58 13.03 10.16 -2.19
C PHE A 58 13.10 8.73 -1.66
N ILE A 59 14.23 8.05 -1.81
CA ILE A 59 14.43 6.68 -1.33
C ILE A 59 14.21 6.59 0.19
N LYS A 60 14.74 7.55 0.95
CA LYS A 60 14.55 7.59 2.41
C LYS A 60 13.08 7.70 2.82
N GLU A 61 12.30 8.56 2.14
CA GLU A 61 10.87 8.69 2.42
C GLU A 61 10.10 7.46 1.93
N GLN A 62 10.48 6.89 0.78
CA GLN A 62 9.89 5.66 0.25
C GLN A 62 10.06 4.48 1.23
N GLU A 63 11.26 4.29 1.79
CA GLU A 63 11.53 3.24 2.79
C GLU A 63 10.63 3.41 4.00
N LYS A 64 10.59 4.63 4.57
CA LYS A 64 9.73 4.95 5.71
C LYS A 64 8.24 4.67 5.44
N ILE A 65 7.75 5.00 4.24
CA ILE A 65 6.36 4.74 3.85
C ILE A 65 6.12 3.23 3.68
N SER A 66 7.06 2.53 3.05
CA SER A 66 6.98 1.09 2.81
C SER A 66 6.95 0.30 4.12
N ASP A 67 7.81 0.65 5.09
CA ASP A 67 7.82 0.05 6.42
C ASP A 67 6.47 0.24 7.14
N ALA A 68 5.92 1.45 7.08
CA ALA A 68 4.62 1.75 7.69
C ALA A 68 3.48 0.97 7.03
N TRP A 69 3.52 0.80 5.70
CA TRP A 69 2.55 0.00 4.96
C TRP A 69 2.67 -1.48 5.28
N GLU A 70 3.88 -2.02 5.41
CA GLU A 70 4.11 -3.42 5.79
C GLU A 70 3.52 -3.71 7.17
N VAL A 71 3.86 -2.89 8.17
CA VAL A 71 3.33 -3.02 9.54
C VAL A 71 1.80 -2.95 9.55
N THR A 72 1.23 -2.00 8.80
CA THR A 72 -0.22 -1.84 8.71
C THR A 72 -0.87 -3.05 8.03
N ALA A 73 -0.31 -3.52 6.91
CA ALA A 73 -0.82 -4.67 6.19
C ALA A 73 -0.81 -5.94 7.05
N LEU A 74 0.28 -6.20 7.78
CA LEU A 74 0.37 -7.33 8.70
C LEU A 74 -0.72 -7.27 9.78
N LYS A 75 -0.90 -6.11 10.41
CA LYS A 75 -1.92 -5.90 11.43
C LYS A 75 -3.33 -6.12 10.89
N GLU A 76 -3.65 -5.58 9.71
CA GLU A 76 -4.98 -5.76 9.10
C GLU A 76 -5.23 -7.23 8.72
N MET A 77 -4.21 -7.95 8.24
CA MET A 77 -4.32 -9.39 7.97
C MET A 77 -4.56 -10.19 9.25
N GLU A 78 -3.87 -9.87 10.35
CA GLU A 78 -4.11 -10.52 11.67
C GLU A 78 -5.53 -10.29 12.19
N LEU A 79 -6.05 -9.07 12.03
CA LEU A 79 -7.43 -8.74 12.39
C LEU A 79 -8.44 -9.50 11.52
N ALA A 80 -8.19 -9.57 10.21
CA ALA A 80 -9.03 -10.33 9.28
C ALA A 80 -9.05 -11.83 9.61
N VAL A 81 -7.90 -12.43 9.95
CA VAL A 81 -7.80 -13.82 10.40
C VAL A 81 -8.58 -14.04 11.69
N SER A 82 -8.46 -13.12 12.65
CA SER A 82 -9.17 -13.21 13.93
C SER A 82 -10.69 -13.14 13.77
N GLU A 83 -11.17 -12.31 12.84
CA GLU A 83 -12.58 -12.22 12.48
C GLU A 83 -13.08 -13.52 11.81
N GLU A 84 -12.38 -14.01 10.79
CA GLU A 84 -12.74 -15.27 10.10
C GLU A 84 -12.75 -16.46 11.07
N ARG A 85 -11.77 -16.51 11.98
CA ARG A 85 -11.69 -17.49 13.06
C ARG A 85 -12.90 -17.45 13.97
N SER A 86 -13.32 -16.25 14.38
CA SER A 86 -14.47 -16.07 15.25
C SER A 86 -15.76 -16.54 14.58
N LEU A 87 -15.91 -16.26 13.27
CA LEU A 87 -17.04 -16.70 12.46
C LEU A 87 -17.09 -18.23 12.30
N ALA A 88 -15.94 -18.89 12.11
CA ALA A 88 -15.88 -20.35 12.04
C ALA A 88 -16.31 -21.02 13.37
N ILE A 89 -15.83 -20.50 14.50
CA ILE A 89 -16.23 -21.00 15.83
C ILE A 89 -17.73 -20.84 16.06
N GLN A 90 -18.31 -19.68 15.71
CA GLN A 90 -19.74 -19.42 15.88
C GLN A 90 -20.63 -20.36 15.05
N ARG A 91 -20.13 -20.83 13.90
CA ARG A 91 -20.83 -21.80 13.04
C ARG A 91 -20.67 -23.25 13.52
N GLY A 92 -19.76 -23.50 14.44
CA GLY A 92 -19.38 -24.86 14.83
C GLY A 92 -18.48 -25.55 13.80
N ASP A 93 -17.85 -24.78 12.90
CA ASP A 93 -16.89 -25.27 11.92
C ASP A 93 -15.53 -25.46 12.61
N VAL A 94 -15.47 -26.45 13.52
CA VAL A 94 -14.30 -26.81 14.30
C VAL A 94 -14.02 -28.30 14.13
N ASP A 95 -12.74 -28.66 14.10
CA ASP A 95 -12.35 -30.07 14.05
C ASP A 95 -12.47 -30.77 15.42
N SER A 96 -12.07 -32.04 15.49
CA SER A 96 -12.09 -32.83 16.71
C SER A 96 -11.21 -32.29 17.84
N GLU A 97 -10.24 -31.43 17.54
CA GLU A 97 -9.33 -30.79 18.50
C GLU A 97 -9.78 -29.35 18.83
N GLY A 98 -10.89 -28.88 18.26
CA GLY A 98 -11.40 -27.53 18.47
C GLY A 98 -10.70 -26.47 17.63
N ILE A 99 -9.94 -26.85 16.60
CA ILE A 99 -9.27 -25.93 15.69
C ILE A 99 -10.29 -25.43 14.65
N PRO A 100 -10.46 -24.11 14.49
CA PRO A 100 -11.42 -23.57 13.52
C PRO A 100 -11.02 -23.85 12.08
N LEU A 101 -11.97 -24.37 11.29
CA LEU A 101 -11.81 -24.70 9.89
C LEU A 101 -12.23 -23.49 9.04
N LEU A 102 -11.25 -22.80 8.44
CA LEU A 102 -11.52 -21.61 7.62
C LEU A 102 -11.68 -21.97 6.16
N THR A 103 -12.82 -21.59 5.57
CA THR A 103 -12.99 -21.66 4.12
C THR A 103 -12.39 -20.40 3.49
N VAL A 104 -11.53 -20.57 2.50
CA VAL A 104 -10.81 -19.46 1.87
C VAL A 104 -10.88 -19.54 0.34
N VAL A 105 -10.76 -18.38 -0.30
CA VAL A 105 -10.52 -18.25 -1.73
C VAL A 105 -9.07 -17.86 -1.94
N VAL A 106 -8.38 -18.54 -2.86
CA VAL A 106 -7.00 -18.23 -3.20
C VAL A 106 -6.95 -17.71 -4.62
N ASP A 107 -6.37 -16.54 -4.80
CA ASP A 107 -6.05 -15.98 -6.11
C ASP A 107 -4.56 -15.70 -6.21
N GLY A 108 -3.99 -15.83 -7.41
CA GLY A 108 -2.58 -15.63 -7.62
C GLY A 108 -2.25 -15.32 -9.08
N SER A 109 -1.27 -14.45 -9.27
CA SER A 109 -0.91 -13.95 -10.59
C SER A 109 0.59 -13.78 -10.75
N TRP A 110 1.09 -14.27 -11.88
CA TRP A 110 2.46 -14.08 -12.32
C TRP A 110 2.42 -12.93 -13.30
N ALA A 111 3.07 -11.81 -12.99
CA ALA A 111 3.07 -10.66 -13.87
C ALA A 111 3.61 -11.06 -15.25
N LYS A 112 2.84 -10.85 -16.32
CA LYS A 112 3.29 -11.15 -17.69
C LYS A 112 3.98 -9.92 -18.26
N ARG A 113 5.22 -10.07 -18.74
CA ARG A 113 5.91 -9.01 -19.48
C ARG A 113 5.52 -9.12 -20.95
N SER A 114 5.06 -8.02 -21.54
CA SER A 114 4.53 -7.97 -22.92
C SER A 114 5.61 -7.92 -24.02
N TYR A 115 6.90 -7.78 -23.68
CA TYR A 115 7.95 -7.64 -24.69
C TYR A 115 8.33 -8.98 -25.34
N LYS A 116 8.25 -9.00 -26.68
CA LYS A 116 8.71 -10.03 -27.64
C LYS A 116 8.01 -11.41 -27.56
N THR A 117 7.84 -12.02 -26.39
CA THR A 117 7.20 -13.36 -26.27
C THR A 117 6.69 -13.59 -24.84
N ASN A 118 5.47 -13.15 -24.51
CA ASN A 118 4.62 -13.54 -23.36
C ASN A 118 5.31 -14.28 -22.17
N TYR A 119 6.37 -13.70 -21.59
CA TYR A 119 7.13 -14.34 -20.52
C TYR A 119 6.47 -14.04 -19.19
N ALA A 120 6.22 -15.08 -18.39
CA ALA A 120 5.89 -14.90 -16.99
C ALA A 120 7.09 -14.30 -16.25
N SER A 121 6.83 -13.29 -15.43
CA SER A 121 7.82 -12.67 -14.56
C SER A 121 8.42 -13.72 -13.63
N LEU A 122 9.68 -13.48 -13.25
CA LEU A 122 10.36 -14.22 -12.20
C LEU A 122 9.75 -13.98 -10.81
N SER A 123 8.84 -13.01 -10.72
CA SER A 123 8.10 -12.65 -9.52
C SER A 123 6.62 -13.01 -9.69
N GLY A 124 6.07 -13.67 -8.69
CA GLY A 124 4.66 -14.03 -8.60
C GLY A 124 4.08 -13.66 -7.24
N VAL A 125 2.77 -13.40 -7.19
CA VAL A 125 2.04 -13.09 -5.96
C VAL A 125 0.82 -14.00 -5.83
N ALA A 126 0.51 -14.39 -4.60
CA ALA A 126 -0.73 -15.08 -4.26
C ALA A 126 -1.33 -14.45 -3.01
N ALA A 127 -2.66 -14.35 -2.96
CA ALA A 127 -3.42 -13.87 -1.83
C ALA A 127 -4.42 -14.93 -1.39
N ILE A 128 -4.54 -15.09 -0.07
CA ILE A 128 -5.59 -15.89 0.58
C ILE A 128 -6.63 -14.91 1.11
N VAL A 129 -7.89 -15.11 0.73
CA VAL A 129 -9.01 -14.25 1.10
C VAL A 129 -10.04 -15.08 1.86
N GLY A 130 -10.49 -14.57 3.01
CA GLY A 130 -11.52 -15.22 3.82
C GLY A 130 -12.85 -15.28 3.06
N LEU A 131 -13.50 -16.45 3.05
CA LEU A 131 -14.75 -16.58 2.32
C LEU A 131 -15.86 -15.77 2.98
N GLU A 132 -15.90 -15.62 4.30
CA GLU A 132 -16.97 -14.86 4.95
C GLU A 132 -16.61 -13.39 5.13
N SER A 133 -15.45 -13.08 5.71
CA SER A 133 -15.01 -11.70 5.95
C SER A 133 -14.77 -10.93 4.65
N LYS A 134 -14.50 -11.64 3.54
CA LYS A 134 -14.07 -11.07 2.24
C LYS A 134 -12.80 -10.23 2.37
N LYS A 135 -12.00 -10.47 3.42
CA LYS A 135 -10.75 -9.76 3.71
C LYS A 135 -9.55 -10.61 3.35
N VAL A 136 -8.44 -9.95 3.03
CA VAL A 136 -7.17 -10.61 2.78
C VAL A 136 -6.62 -11.13 4.09
N LEU A 137 -6.39 -12.44 4.17
CA LEU A 137 -5.84 -13.13 5.33
C LEU A 137 -4.33 -13.27 5.23
N PHE A 138 -3.81 -13.37 4.01
CA PHE A 138 -2.39 -13.54 3.75
C PHE A 138 -2.03 -13.13 2.32
N VAL A 139 -0.85 -12.55 2.14
CA VAL A 139 -0.24 -12.31 0.82
C VAL A 139 1.15 -12.92 0.80
N GLY A 140 1.39 -13.80 -0.17
CA GLY A 140 2.69 -14.40 -0.42
C GLY A 140 3.29 -13.89 -1.72
N VAL A 141 4.54 -13.43 -1.67
CA VAL A 141 5.32 -13.08 -2.86
C VAL A 141 6.43 -14.11 -3.06
N ARG A 142 6.58 -14.62 -4.28
CA ARG A 142 7.67 -15.50 -4.66
C ARG A 142 8.50 -14.84 -5.75
N ASN A 143 9.78 -14.63 -5.48
CA ASN A 143 10.72 -14.13 -6.46
C ASN A 143 11.81 -15.18 -6.74
N LYS A 144 12.03 -15.52 -8.01
CA LYS A 144 13.17 -16.37 -8.41
C LYS A 144 14.49 -15.62 -8.38
N TYR A 145 14.43 -14.29 -8.39
CA TYR A 145 15.59 -13.41 -8.29
C TYR A 145 15.62 -12.77 -6.90
N CYS A 146 16.74 -12.89 -6.20
CA CYS A 146 16.98 -12.20 -4.94
C CYS A 146 18.19 -11.26 -5.14
N VAL A 147 17.95 -9.96 -5.08
CA VAL A 147 19.02 -8.95 -5.22
C VAL A 147 20.06 -9.11 -4.11
N MET A 148 19.62 -9.44 -2.88
CA MET A 148 20.51 -9.67 -1.73
C MET A 148 21.38 -10.92 -1.89
N CYS A 149 20.95 -11.90 -2.68
CA CYS A 149 21.74 -13.11 -2.95
C CYS A 149 22.66 -12.96 -4.17
N GLN A 150 22.46 -11.91 -4.98
CA GLN A 150 23.31 -11.61 -6.14
C GLN A 150 24.36 -10.52 -5.86
N SER A 151 24.19 -9.75 -4.80
CA SER A 151 25.20 -8.85 -4.23
C SER A 151 26.22 -9.61 -3.39
#